data_AF-A0A952V697-F1
#
_entry.id   AF-A0A952V697-F1
#
_cell.length_a   1.000
_cell.length_b   1.000
_cell.length_c   1.000
_cell.angle_alpha   90.00
_cell.angle_beta   90.00
_cell.angle_gamma   90.00
#
_symmetry.space_group_name_H-M   'P 1'
#
loop_
_entity.id
_entity.type
_entity.pdbx_description
1 polymer ?
#
loop_
_entity_poly.entity_id
_entity_poly.type
_entity_poly.pdbx_seq_one_letter_code
_entity_poly.pdbx_strand_id
1 'polypeptide(L)'
;MDLRLRHLSNLDPQAVVLPHGTEVVTRVDRVIGERRVPQGTVGRVVKVDAEGEAHDVLVVGVGTLRYARRELSPRRIGQVLWAERRERAWDSLVPCIVLDATVGSQAWGLADASSDDDRRGVFAHPLSWTLGLVAPPEDVVRADGSATYWCAGKAIRQALRADPNTLEMLFVPSATATDEIGQWLLAERDAFVSTEIYGSFGRYALGQLRRLEQGQRLAEHRGVVLEWLRAEPELTLDQVAVKLAALSPRAAPTKADAVHQAKQYVKQLYRSLFDQGLLEGAELRALAAFARGPATELDLPRELRPKNAYNLLRLIATAARWLREGAPTFAASGALRDRLLAVKRGDVPLADVLAEAEALVPDLEAARDGSKLPARPDVVRADALLRRIGEEIARRWTERRPGPFGADAPPPPEVTWSE
;
A
#
# COMPACT_ATOMS: atom_id res chain seq x y z
N MET A 1 -12.89 -14.29 -22.44
CA MET A 1 -13.72 -15.49 -22.23
C MET A 1 -13.02 -16.31 -21.17
N ASP A 2 -13.48 -16.24 -19.92
CA ASP A 2 -12.85 -16.92 -18.78
C ASP A 2 -13.04 -18.43 -18.94
N LEU A 3 -11.98 -19.09 -19.39
CA LEU A 3 -11.90 -20.54 -19.49
C LEU A 3 -11.81 -21.11 -18.06
N ARG A 4 -12.85 -21.86 -17.68
CA ARG A 4 -12.95 -22.50 -16.36
C ARG A 4 -11.94 -23.63 -16.27
N LEU A 5 -10.92 -23.39 -15.44
CA LEU A 5 -9.83 -24.29 -15.08
C LEU A 5 -10.34 -25.65 -14.57
N ARG A 6 -10.02 -26.74 -15.29
CA ARG A 6 -10.10 -28.12 -14.78
C ARG A 6 -8.84 -28.93 -15.11
N HIS A 7 -7.66 -28.41 -14.74
CA HIS A 7 -6.47 -29.23 -14.49
C HIS A 7 -5.69 -28.65 -13.30
N LEU A 8 -6.11 -29.06 -12.09
CA LEU A 8 -5.60 -28.58 -10.79
C LEU A 8 -5.04 -29.71 -9.90
N SER A 9 -4.86 -30.91 -10.44
CA SER A 9 -4.43 -32.09 -9.67
C SER A 9 -2.93 -32.10 -9.33
N ASN A 10 -2.13 -31.19 -9.88
CA ASN A 10 -0.66 -31.18 -9.70
C ASN A 10 -0.10 -29.90 -9.05
N LEU A 11 -0.92 -28.89 -8.77
CA LEU A 11 -0.49 -27.72 -8.02
C LEU A 11 -0.55 -28.09 -6.54
N ASP A 12 0.60 -28.21 -5.87
CA ASP A 12 0.63 -28.24 -4.41
C ASP A 12 0.39 -26.81 -3.91
N PRO A 13 -0.81 -26.49 -3.39
CA PRO A 13 -1.12 -25.15 -2.91
C PRO A 13 -0.35 -24.82 -1.62
N GLN A 14 0.52 -25.70 -1.12
CA GLN A 14 1.44 -25.48 -0.01
C GLN A 14 2.88 -25.17 -0.44
N ALA A 15 3.27 -25.48 -1.68
CA ALA A 15 4.65 -25.35 -2.17
C ALA A 15 5.10 -23.89 -2.45
N VAL A 16 4.19 -22.94 -2.34
CA VAL A 16 4.39 -21.56 -2.80
C VAL A 16 4.29 -20.61 -1.63
N VAL A 17 5.24 -19.69 -1.47
CA VAL A 17 5.15 -18.67 -0.42
C VAL A 17 3.90 -17.81 -0.65
N LEU A 18 3.07 -17.66 0.39
CA LEU A 18 1.87 -16.83 0.31
C LEU A 18 2.25 -15.37 0.58
N PRO A 19 2.20 -14.49 -0.43
CA PRO A 19 2.67 -13.14 -0.28
C PRO A 19 1.74 -12.30 0.61
N HIS A 20 2.26 -11.17 1.08
CA HIS A 20 1.49 -10.17 1.83
C HIS A 20 0.16 -9.85 1.13
N GLY A 21 -0.93 -9.86 1.91
CA GLY A 21 -2.29 -9.59 1.43
C GLY A 21 -3.07 -10.83 0.96
N THR A 22 -2.44 -11.99 0.85
CA THR A 22 -3.12 -13.26 0.52
C THR A 22 -4.19 -13.60 1.56
N GLU A 23 -5.39 -13.95 1.11
CA GLU A 23 -6.43 -14.49 1.99
C GLU A 23 -6.21 -15.99 2.20
N VAL A 24 -6.22 -16.42 3.45
CA VAL A 24 -5.88 -17.78 3.86
C VAL A 24 -6.92 -18.34 4.82
N VAL A 25 -6.99 -19.67 4.87
CA VAL A 25 -7.76 -20.45 5.81
C VAL A 25 -6.76 -21.19 6.70
N THR A 26 -6.91 -21.08 8.02
CA THR A 26 -6.07 -21.80 8.99
C THR A 26 -6.38 -23.29 8.93
N ARG A 27 -5.34 -24.14 9.01
CA ARG A 27 -5.45 -25.60 9.03
C ARG A 27 -5.24 -26.21 10.40
N VAL A 28 -4.99 -25.38 11.40
CA VAL A 28 -4.74 -25.79 12.78
C VAL A 28 -5.49 -24.85 13.71
N ASP A 29 -5.82 -25.35 14.89
CA ASP A 29 -6.26 -24.50 15.98
C ASP A 29 -5.06 -23.71 16.54
N ARG A 30 -5.32 -22.47 16.94
CA ARG A 30 -4.38 -21.65 17.71
C ARG A 30 -5.04 -21.17 18.99
N VAL A 31 -4.28 -21.11 20.08
CA VAL A 31 -4.75 -20.57 21.36
C VAL A 31 -3.94 -19.31 21.66
N ILE A 32 -4.63 -18.21 21.99
CA ILE A 32 -4.03 -16.96 22.47
C ILE A 32 -4.66 -16.63 23.81
N GLY A 33 -3.87 -16.71 24.89
CA GLY A 33 -4.41 -16.59 26.25
C GLY A 33 -5.53 -17.61 26.47
N GLU A 34 -6.74 -17.14 26.74
CA GLU A 34 -7.93 -17.98 26.93
C GLU A 34 -8.74 -18.20 25.64
N ARG A 35 -8.40 -17.51 24.54
CA ARG A 35 -9.18 -17.52 23.30
C ARG A 35 -8.64 -18.57 22.32
N ARG A 36 -9.50 -19.50 21.91
CA ARG A 36 -9.22 -20.46 20.83
C ARG A 36 -9.65 -19.88 19.48
N VAL A 37 -8.75 -19.94 18.52
CA VAL A 37 -8.95 -19.64 17.10
C VAL A 37 -9.02 -20.99 16.39
N PRO A 38 -10.21 -21.42 15.93
CA PRO A 38 -10.35 -22.74 15.35
C PRO A 38 -9.68 -22.83 13.98
N GLN A 39 -9.30 -24.05 13.60
CA GLN A 39 -9.06 -24.42 12.22
C GLN A 39 -10.26 -24.03 11.35
N GLY A 40 -10.01 -23.62 10.11
CA GLY A 40 -11.03 -23.11 9.18
C GLY A 40 -11.24 -21.60 9.29
N THR A 41 -10.54 -20.93 10.21
CA THR A 41 -10.62 -19.47 10.35
C THR A 41 -10.01 -18.79 9.14
N VAL A 42 -10.73 -17.80 8.61
CA VAL A 42 -10.23 -16.97 7.51
C VAL A 42 -9.40 -15.82 8.08
N GLY A 43 -8.24 -15.60 7.49
CA GLY A 43 -7.39 -14.46 7.79
C GLY A 43 -6.70 -13.92 6.54
N ARG A 44 -5.89 -12.89 6.74
CA ARG A 44 -5.08 -12.28 5.68
C ARG A 44 -3.62 -12.24 6.09
N VAL A 45 -2.72 -12.69 5.22
CA VAL A 45 -1.28 -12.55 5.44
C VAL A 45 -0.92 -11.07 5.54
N VAL A 46 -0.26 -10.68 6.63
CA VAL A 46 0.19 -9.31 6.90
C VAL A 46 1.69 -9.19 7.11
N LYS A 47 2.39 -10.33 7.29
CA LYS A 47 3.84 -10.40 7.25
C LYS A 47 4.25 -11.80 6.78
N VAL A 48 5.36 -11.86 6.08
CA VAL A 48 6.06 -13.09 5.71
C VAL A 48 7.48 -12.93 6.23
N ASP A 49 8.07 -13.99 6.78
CA ASP A 49 9.49 -13.97 7.09
C ASP A 49 10.36 -14.04 5.83
N ALA A 50 11.67 -13.88 6.01
CA ALA A 50 12.61 -13.82 4.90
C ALA A 50 12.68 -15.14 4.13
N GLU A 51 12.51 -16.27 4.83
CA GLU A 51 12.55 -17.62 4.26
C GLU A 51 11.21 -18.06 3.66
N GLY A 52 10.11 -17.35 3.93
CA GLY A 52 8.79 -17.72 3.44
C GLY A 52 8.13 -18.88 4.19
N GLU A 53 8.69 -19.28 5.33
CA GLU A 53 8.28 -20.46 6.11
C GLU A 53 7.22 -20.15 7.16
N ALA A 54 7.12 -18.89 7.60
CA ALA A 54 6.09 -18.49 8.53
C ALA A 54 5.48 -17.11 8.24
N HIS A 55 4.16 -17.10 8.39
CA HIS A 55 3.27 -16.03 7.98
C HIS A 55 2.55 -15.49 9.21
N ASP A 56 2.59 -14.17 9.36
CA ASP A 56 1.74 -13.50 10.32
C ASP A 56 0.40 -13.22 9.62
N VAL A 57 -0.67 -13.77 10.17
CA VAL A 57 -2.02 -13.71 9.63
C VAL A 57 -2.86 -12.84 10.53
N LEU A 58 -3.38 -11.73 10.00
CA LEU A 58 -4.40 -10.94 10.65
C LEU A 58 -5.73 -11.69 10.58
N VAL A 59 -6.16 -12.18 11.73
CA VAL A 59 -7.50 -12.70 11.94
C VAL A 59 -8.34 -11.59 12.54
N VAL A 60 -9.39 -11.25 11.82
CA VAL A 60 -10.26 -10.14 12.18
C VAL A 60 -10.91 -10.41 13.53
N GLY A 61 -10.92 -9.40 14.41
CA GLY A 61 -11.45 -9.50 15.76
C GLY A 61 -10.64 -10.33 16.75
N VAL A 62 -9.51 -10.91 16.32
CA VAL A 62 -8.56 -11.65 17.17
C VAL A 62 -7.21 -10.95 17.26
N GLY A 63 -6.72 -10.43 16.13
CA GLY A 63 -5.39 -9.85 16.00
C GLY A 63 -4.48 -10.65 15.07
N THR A 64 -3.18 -10.41 15.17
CA THR A 64 -2.18 -11.04 14.30
C THR A 64 -1.58 -12.28 14.96
N LEU A 65 -1.57 -13.38 14.20
CA LEU A 65 -1.14 -14.70 14.65
C LEU A 65 -0.09 -15.28 13.71
N ARG A 66 0.94 -15.91 14.26
CA ARG A 66 1.98 -16.55 13.46
C ARG A 66 1.64 -18.01 13.16
N TYR A 67 1.68 -18.37 11.88
CA TYR A 67 1.45 -19.70 11.35
C TYR A 67 2.64 -20.16 10.51
N ALA A 68 2.97 -21.44 10.56
CA ALA A 68 3.86 -22.01 9.57
C ALA A 68 3.15 -22.08 8.20
N ARG A 69 3.90 -22.05 7.11
CA ARG A 69 3.36 -22.09 5.75
C ARG A 69 2.43 -23.29 5.54
N ARG A 70 2.81 -24.46 6.05
CA ARG A 70 2.04 -25.72 6.02
C ARG A 70 0.71 -25.67 6.78
N GLU A 71 0.55 -24.71 7.70
CA GLU A 71 -0.66 -24.53 8.50
C GLU A 71 -1.70 -23.64 7.78
N LEU A 72 -1.41 -23.19 6.56
CA LEU A 72 -2.27 -22.29 5.79
C LEU A 72 -2.68 -22.90 4.46
N SER A 73 -3.93 -22.65 4.09
CA SER A 73 -4.47 -22.93 2.76
C SER A 73 -4.96 -21.63 2.11
N PRO A 74 -4.53 -21.31 0.88
CA PRO A 74 -5.05 -20.16 0.13
C PRO A 74 -6.55 -20.29 -0.09
N ARG A 75 -7.29 -19.18 0.02
CA ARG A 75 -8.75 -19.19 -0.10
C ARG A 75 -9.23 -19.51 -1.52
N ARG A 76 -8.46 -19.09 -2.54
CA ARG A 76 -8.78 -19.24 -3.96
C ARG A 76 -7.59 -19.77 -4.74
N ILE A 77 -7.84 -20.70 -5.65
CA ILE A 77 -6.83 -21.25 -6.57
C ILE A 77 -6.10 -20.15 -7.36
N GLY A 78 -6.82 -19.12 -7.81
CA GLY A 78 -6.21 -17.99 -8.51
C GLY A 78 -5.13 -17.26 -7.70
N GLN A 79 -5.19 -17.31 -6.36
CA GLN A 79 -4.15 -16.74 -5.49
C GLN A 79 -2.86 -17.57 -5.53
N VAL A 80 -2.99 -18.90 -5.65
CA VAL A 80 -1.83 -19.81 -5.77
C VAL A 80 -1.13 -19.58 -7.11
N LEU A 81 -1.90 -19.60 -8.21
CA LEU A 81 -1.37 -19.35 -9.55
C LEU A 81 -0.71 -17.98 -9.66
N TRP A 82 -1.29 -16.96 -9.02
CA TRP A 82 -0.69 -15.63 -8.98
C TRP A 82 0.60 -15.61 -8.16
N ALA A 83 0.62 -16.24 -6.97
CA ALA A 83 1.80 -16.31 -6.12
C ALA A 83 2.96 -17.02 -6.82
N GLU A 84 2.71 -18.13 -7.52
CA GLU A 84 3.74 -18.84 -8.30
C GLU A 84 4.28 -18.01 -9.45
N ARG A 85 3.40 -17.35 -10.20
CA ARG A 85 3.83 -16.49 -11.32
C ARG A 85 4.67 -15.32 -10.82
N ARG A 86 4.29 -14.73 -9.69
CA ARG A 86 5.03 -13.65 -9.02
C ARG A 86 6.42 -14.14 -8.59
N GLU A 87 6.50 -15.30 -7.94
CA GLU A 87 7.76 -15.88 -7.48
C GLU A 87 8.69 -16.22 -8.65
N ARG A 88 8.18 -16.92 -9.67
CA ARG A 88 8.95 -17.20 -10.89
C ARG A 88 9.45 -15.93 -11.59
N ALA A 89 8.60 -14.91 -11.70
CA ALA A 89 8.99 -13.63 -12.26
C ALA A 89 10.07 -12.92 -11.43
N TRP A 90 9.92 -12.95 -10.10
CA TRP A 90 10.92 -12.42 -9.17
C TRP A 90 12.28 -13.12 -9.37
N ASP A 91 12.32 -14.44 -9.25
CA ASP A 91 13.57 -15.22 -9.37
C ASP A 91 14.25 -15.02 -10.72
N SER A 92 13.46 -14.92 -11.79
CA SER A 92 13.98 -14.74 -13.14
C SER A 92 14.48 -13.33 -13.41
N LEU A 93 13.81 -12.29 -12.90
CA LEU A 93 14.06 -10.89 -13.29
C LEU A 93 14.85 -10.08 -12.26
N VAL A 94 15.08 -10.59 -11.05
CA VAL A 94 16.00 -9.96 -10.08
C VAL A 94 17.40 -9.71 -10.67
N PRO A 95 18.01 -10.64 -11.43
CA PRO A 95 19.28 -10.36 -12.11
C PRO A 95 19.22 -9.19 -13.11
N CYS A 96 18.02 -8.82 -13.56
CA CYS A 96 17.79 -7.74 -14.53
C CYS A 96 17.50 -6.38 -13.87
N ILE A 97 17.66 -6.25 -12.55
CA ILE A 97 17.58 -4.97 -11.85
C ILE A 97 18.73 -4.08 -12.33
N VAL A 98 18.39 -2.88 -12.78
CA VAL A 98 19.32 -1.87 -13.31
C VAL A 98 19.48 -0.68 -12.38
N LEU A 99 18.51 -0.45 -11.50
CA LEU A 99 18.52 0.61 -10.50
C LEU A 99 17.88 0.08 -9.21
N ASP A 100 18.50 0.38 -8.08
CA ASP A 100 18.00 0.00 -6.75
C ASP A 100 18.16 1.16 -5.77
N ALA A 101 17.19 1.35 -4.89
CA ALA A 101 17.18 2.39 -3.87
C ALA A 101 16.55 1.89 -2.58
N THR A 102 17.12 2.29 -1.44
CA THR A 102 16.45 2.19 -0.14
C THR A 102 15.53 3.39 0.05
N VAL A 103 14.25 3.16 0.30
CA VAL A 103 13.19 4.19 0.40
C VAL A 103 12.54 4.18 1.78
N GLY A 104 11.43 4.91 1.94
CA GLY A 104 10.65 4.86 3.18
C GLY A 104 11.36 5.52 4.36
N SER A 105 11.17 4.99 5.57
CA SER A 105 11.65 5.66 6.78
C SER A 105 13.19 5.84 6.84
N GLN A 106 13.94 4.93 6.21
CA GLN A 106 15.40 5.00 6.10
C GLN A 106 15.84 6.21 5.26
N ALA A 107 15.31 6.33 4.04
CA ALA A 107 15.62 7.45 3.14
C ALA A 107 15.29 8.83 3.74
N TRP A 108 14.33 8.84 4.66
CA TRP A 108 13.87 10.06 5.32
C TRP A 108 14.63 10.41 6.61
N GLY A 109 15.54 9.54 7.10
CA GLY A 109 16.23 9.74 8.38
C GLY A 109 15.32 9.54 9.60
N LEU A 110 14.28 8.73 9.43
CA LEU A 110 13.17 8.49 10.37
C LEU A 110 13.06 7.01 10.79
N ALA A 111 14.09 6.22 10.49
CA ALA A 111 14.19 4.84 10.90
C ALA A 111 14.53 4.72 12.39
N ASP A 112 14.01 3.63 12.98
CA ASP A 112 14.29 3.14 14.32
C ASP A 112 14.60 1.63 14.23
N ALA A 113 14.90 0.98 15.36
CA ALA A 113 15.23 -0.45 15.39
C ALA A 113 14.13 -1.39 14.88
N SER A 114 12.89 -0.89 14.74
CA SER A 114 11.73 -1.65 14.23
C SER A 114 11.38 -1.32 12.78
N SER A 115 12.15 -0.47 12.12
CA SER A 115 11.82 0.04 10.80
C SER A 115 12.15 -0.96 9.70
N ASP A 116 11.19 -1.18 8.80
CA ASP A 116 11.31 -2.06 7.65
C ASP A 116 12.43 -1.57 6.68
N ASP A 117 13.12 -2.51 6.03
CA ASP A 117 14.03 -2.23 4.91
C ASP A 117 13.22 -2.23 3.61
N ASP A 118 12.72 -1.05 3.23
CA ASP A 118 11.92 -0.88 2.01
C ASP A 118 12.83 -0.58 0.81
N ARG A 119 12.84 -1.47 -0.18
CA ARG A 119 13.62 -1.37 -1.42
C ARG A 119 12.71 -1.07 -2.60
N ARG A 120 13.14 -0.15 -3.46
CA ARG A 120 12.48 0.14 -4.73
C ARG A 120 13.49 0.31 -5.84
N GLY A 121 13.08 0.08 -7.07
CA GLY A 121 13.97 0.31 -8.18
C GLY A 121 13.37 0.04 -9.55
N VAL A 122 14.26 -0.14 -10.51
CA VAL A 122 13.92 -0.40 -11.91
C VAL A 122 14.63 -1.66 -12.37
N PHE A 123 13.92 -2.50 -13.10
CA PHE A 123 14.50 -3.59 -13.88
C PHE A 123 14.23 -3.37 -15.37
N ALA A 124 15.05 -3.96 -16.23
CA ALA A 124 14.80 -3.99 -17.65
C ALA A 124 14.36 -5.39 -18.08
N HIS A 125 13.52 -5.49 -19.12
CA HIS A 125 13.18 -6.79 -19.68
C HIS A 125 14.32 -7.28 -20.58
N PRO A 126 14.81 -8.51 -20.42
CA PRO A 126 15.59 -9.16 -21.46
C PRO A 126 14.77 -9.24 -22.76
N LEU A 127 15.44 -9.15 -23.91
CA LEU A 127 14.73 -9.14 -25.20
C LEU A 127 13.86 -10.39 -25.39
N SER A 128 14.31 -11.56 -24.93
CA SER A 128 13.56 -12.82 -25.00
C SER A 128 12.17 -12.75 -24.32
N TRP A 129 12.01 -11.94 -23.27
CA TRP A 129 10.75 -11.77 -22.56
C TRP A 129 9.74 -10.90 -23.30
N THR A 130 10.18 -10.10 -24.27
CA THR A 130 9.33 -9.17 -25.02
C THR A 130 8.90 -9.71 -26.38
N LEU A 131 9.44 -10.85 -26.80
CA LEU A 131 9.19 -11.45 -28.12
C LEU A 131 8.11 -12.56 -28.09
N GLY A 132 7.64 -12.93 -26.90
CA GLY A 132 6.67 -14.02 -26.69
C GLY A 132 5.20 -13.58 -26.68
N LEU A 133 4.29 -14.57 -26.63
CA LEU A 133 2.83 -14.35 -26.56
C LEU A 133 2.36 -13.82 -25.19
N VAL A 134 3.09 -14.15 -24.13
CA VAL A 134 2.76 -13.74 -22.76
C VAL A 134 3.37 -12.36 -22.53
N ALA A 135 2.53 -11.38 -22.21
CA ALA A 135 3.01 -10.06 -21.84
C ALA A 135 3.94 -10.15 -20.61
N PRO A 136 5.13 -9.55 -20.66
CA PRO A 136 6.04 -9.59 -19.53
C PRO A 136 5.47 -8.78 -18.34
N PRO A 137 5.82 -9.14 -17.10
CA PRO A 137 5.29 -8.46 -15.92
C PRO A 137 5.80 -7.01 -15.85
N GLU A 138 4.94 -6.03 -15.57
CA GLU A 138 5.42 -4.64 -15.43
C GLU A 138 6.07 -4.36 -14.07
N ASP A 139 5.88 -5.23 -13.08
CA ASP A 139 6.47 -5.14 -11.75
C ASP A 139 6.84 -6.51 -11.20
N VAL A 140 7.87 -6.53 -10.35
CA VAL A 140 8.25 -7.67 -9.53
C VAL A 140 8.29 -7.23 -8.06
N VAL A 141 7.65 -8.02 -7.20
CA VAL A 141 7.47 -7.72 -5.78
C VAL A 141 7.89 -8.92 -4.95
N ARG A 142 8.74 -8.69 -3.95
CA ARG A 142 9.15 -9.74 -3.00
C ARG A 142 7.94 -10.20 -2.18
N ALA A 143 7.93 -11.45 -1.75
CA ALA A 143 6.77 -12.06 -1.10
C ALA A 143 6.31 -11.31 0.18
N ASP A 144 7.27 -10.82 0.96
CA ASP A 144 7.06 -10.02 2.18
C ASP A 144 6.64 -8.56 1.90
N GLY A 145 6.75 -8.10 0.65
CA GLY A 145 6.48 -6.73 0.22
C GLY A 145 7.62 -5.75 0.50
N SER A 146 8.78 -6.19 1.00
CA SER A 146 9.91 -5.31 1.34
C SER A 146 10.61 -4.73 0.10
N ALA A 147 10.45 -5.36 -1.07
CA ALA A 147 11.08 -4.90 -2.31
C ALA A 147 10.10 -4.87 -3.48
N THR A 148 10.10 -3.77 -4.23
CA THR A 148 9.29 -3.58 -5.45
C THR A 148 10.10 -2.94 -6.56
N TYR A 149 10.19 -3.60 -7.72
CA TYR A 149 10.86 -3.03 -8.89
C TYR A 149 9.86 -2.93 -10.06
N TRP A 150 9.93 -1.82 -10.78
CA TRP A 150 9.12 -1.61 -11.99
C TRP A 150 9.95 -1.79 -13.25
N CYS A 151 9.35 -2.29 -14.33
CA CYS A 151 10.06 -2.33 -15.60
C CYS A 151 10.37 -0.90 -16.07
N ALA A 152 11.48 -0.71 -16.79
CA ALA A 152 11.95 0.62 -17.22
C ALA A 152 10.87 1.47 -17.89
N GLY A 153 10.06 0.87 -18.77
CA GLY A 153 8.94 1.56 -19.42
C GLY A 153 7.87 2.03 -18.44
N LYS A 154 7.50 1.20 -17.45
CA LYS A 154 6.53 1.57 -16.41
C LYS A 154 7.08 2.65 -15.50
N ALA A 155 8.34 2.51 -15.05
CA ALA A 155 9.00 3.51 -14.21
C ALA A 155 9.03 4.88 -14.90
N ILE A 156 9.41 4.94 -16.18
CA ILE A 156 9.39 6.19 -16.96
C ILE A 156 7.97 6.78 -17.06
N ARG A 157 6.96 5.95 -17.38
CA ARG A 157 5.56 6.41 -17.44
C ARG A 157 5.03 6.92 -16.10
N GLN A 158 5.43 6.30 -14.99
CA GLN A 158 5.08 6.73 -13.64
C GLN A 158 5.78 8.04 -13.27
N ALA A 159 7.07 8.16 -13.57
CA ALA A 159 7.86 9.37 -13.33
C ALA A 159 7.30 10.57 -14.12
N LEU A 160 6.90 10.36 -15.38
CA LEU A 160 6.21 11.38 -16.20
C LEU A 160 4.87 11.82 -15.60
N ARG A 161 4.23 11.02 -14.75
CA ARG A 161 3.00 11.40 -14.02
C ARG A 161 3.29 11.91 -12.61
N ALA A 162 4.56 12.19 -12.33
CA ALA A 162 5.08 12.59 -11.03
C ALA A 162 4.66 11.62 -9.90
N ASP A 163 4.65 10.32 -10.14
CA ASP A 163 4.32 9.33 -9.11
C ASP A 163 5.25 9.48 -7.89
N PRO A 164 4.72 9.65 -6.66
CA PRO A 164 5.55 9.92 -5.49
C PRO A 164 6.57 8.83 -5.17
N ASN A 165 6.22 7.56 -5.38
CA ASN A 165 7.11 6.45 -5.06
C ASN A 165 8.24 6.33 -6.07
N THR A 166 7.93 6.55 -7.36
CA THR A 166 8.93 6.56 -8.43
C THR A 166 9.87 7.75 -8.29
N LEU A 167 9.35 8.96 -8.04
CA LEU A 167 10.18 10.13 -7.84
C LEU A 167 11.03 10.04 -6.56
N GLU A 168 10.49 9.52 -5.46
CA GLU A 168 11.30 9.21 -4.26
C GLU A 168 12.47 8.28 -4.64
N MET A 169 12.20 7.16 -5.30
CA MET A 169 13.23 6.20 -5.71
C MET A 169 14.32 6.78 -6.63
N LEU A 170 13.99 7.69 -7.55
CA LEU A 170 14.97 8.29 -8.47
C LEU A 170 15.88 9.35 -7.82
N PHE A 171 15.41 9.97 -6.74
CA PHE A 171 16.05 11.16 -6.16
C PHE A 171 16.57 10.97 -4.74
N VAL A 172 16.26 9.86 -4.07
CA VAL A 172 16.91 9.53 -2.79
C VAL A 172 18.41 9.30 -2.98
N PRO A 173 19.26 9.73 -2.02
CA PRO A 173 20.70 9.54 -2.12
C PRO A 173 21.17 8.09 -2.22
N SER A 174 20.34 7.15 -1.75
CA SER A 174 20.61 5.70 -1.79
C SER A 174 20.42 5.08 -3.19
N ALA A 175 19.88 5.82 -4.15
CA ALA A 175 19.62 5.32 -5.50
C ALA A 175 20.94 4.98 -6.21
N THR A 176 21.12 3.69 -6.49
CA THR A 176 22.36 3.11 -7.00
C THR A 176 22.08 2.35 -8.30
N ALA A 177 22.74 2.77 -9.37
CA ALA A 177 22.71 2.06 -10.64
C ALA A 177 23.55 0.78 -10.56
N THR A 178 22.96 -0.36 -10.89
CA THR A 178 23.63 -1.66 -10.98
C THR A 178 24.08 -2.00 -12.40
N ASP A 179 23.65 -1.20 -13.38
CA ASP A 179 23.96 -1.30 -14.80
C ASP A 179 24.06 0.10 -15.45
N GLU A 180 24.67 0.23 -16.63
CA GLU A 180 24.69 1.50 -17.39
C GLU A 180 23.28 2.04 -17.72
N ILE A 181 22.29 1.16 -17.92
CA ILE A 181 20.89 1.55 -18.10
C ILE A 181 20.38 2.31 -16.87
N GLY A 182 20.75 1.87 -15.66
CA GLY A 182 20.45 2.56 -14.41
C GLY A 182 21.12 3.92 -14.33
N GLN A 183 22.35 4.03 -14.82
CA GLN A 183 23.07 5.31 -14.87
C GLN A 183 22.36 6.30 -15.79
N TRP A 184 21.82 5.84 -16.93
CA TRP A 184 21.04 6.68 -17.82
C TRP A 184 19.73 7.15 -17.18
N LEU A 185 19.03 6.27 -16.46
CA LEU A 185 17.83 6.64 -15.69
C LEU A 185 18.13 7.73 -14.65
N LEU A 186 19.24 7.61 -13.92
CA LEU A 186 19.66 8.61 -12.94
C LEU A 186 20.14 9.91 -13.59
N ALA A 187 20.82 9.85 -14.73
CA ALA A 187 21.27 11.04 -15.47
C ALA A 187 20.10 11.84 -16.05
N GLU A 188 19.04 11.15 -16.49
CA GLU A 188 17.86 11.77 -17.10
C GLU A 188 16.74 12.10 -16.10
N ARG A 189 16.90 11.82 -14.80
CA ARG A 189 15.82 11.96 -13.80
C ARG A 189 15.19 13.35 -13.73
N ASP A 190 15.95 14.40 -14.03
CA ASP A 190 15.44 15.77 -14.05
C ASP A 190 14.43 16.03 -15.17
N ALA A 191 14.41 15.18 -16.22
CA ALA A 191 13.39 15.22 -17.27
C ALA A 191 11.97 14.96 -16.72
N PHE A 192 11.84 14.29 -15.58
CA PHE A 192 10.54 13.95 -14.98
C PHE A 192 9.99 15.06 -14.06
N VAL A 193 10.79 16.07 -13.76
CA VAL A 193 10.44 17.10 -12.77
C VAL A 193 9.60 18.19 -13.42
N SER A 194 8.45 18.49 -12.82
CA SER A 194 7.55 19.56 -13.27
C SER A 194 6.60 20.00 -12.16
N THR A 195 5.83 21.06 -12.40
CA THR A 195 4.77 21.48 -11.48
C THR A 195 3.63 20.47 -11.34
N GLU A 196 3.60 19.39 -12.16
CA GLU A 196 2.67 18.28 -11.99
C GLU A 196 2.83 17.54 -10.65
N ILE A 197 3.96 17.71 -9.96
CA ILE A 197 4.16 17.25 -8.57
C ILE A 197 3.04 17.75 -7.66
N TYR A 198 2.55 18.99 -7.86
CA TYR A 198 1.35 19.48 -7.16
C TYR A 198 0.14 18.58 -7.41
N GLY A 199 -0.06 18.16 -8.66
CA GLY A 199 -1.19 17.34 -9.07
C GLY A 199 -1.11 15.90 -8.56
N SER A 200 0.07 15.29 -8.50
CA SER A 200 0.24 13.92 -8.00
C SER A 200 0.35 13.88 -6.49
N PHE A 201 1.31 14.60 -5.87
CA PHE A 201 1.49 14.65 -4.42
C PHE A 201 0.32 15.34 -3.74
N GLY A 202 -0.12 16.50 -4.25
CA GLY A 202 -1.20 17.28 -3.64
C GLY A 202 -2.55 16.57 -3.73
N ARG A 203 -2.99 16.08 -4.90
CA ARG A 203 -4.26 15.33 -4.97
C ARG A 203 -4.22 13.99 -4.24
N TYR A 204 -3.07 13.31 -4.25
CA TYR A 204 -2.89 12.08 -3.46
C TYR A 204 -2.97 12.38 -1.96
N ALA A 205 -2.28 13.42 -1.49
CA ALA A 205 -2.31 13.87 -0.11
C ALA A 205 -3.72 14.30 0.31
N LEU A 206 -4.40 15.14 -0.48
CA LEU A 206 -5.79 15.53 -0.24
C LEU A 206 -6.75 14.32 -0.24
N GLY A 207 -6.50 13.33 -1.11
CA GLY A 207 -7.24 12.06 -1.11
C GLY A 207 -6.94 11.18 0.11
N GLN A 208 -5.72 11.21 0.64
CA GLN A 208 -5.36 10.56 1.91
C GLN A 208 -6.00 11.30 3.09
N LEU A 209 -5.93 12.63 3.13
CA LEU A 209 -6.56 13.47 4.15
C LEU A 209 -8.04 13.17 4.26
N ARG A 210 -8.80 13.24 3.16
CA ARG A 210 -10.25 12.92 3.16
C ARG A 210 -10.55 11.51 3.67
N ARG A 211 -9.71 10.52 3.31
CA ARG A 211 -9.88 9.14 3.80
C ARG A 211 -9.61 9.03 5.30
N LEU A 212 -8.56 9.69 5.80
CA LEU A 212 -8.22 9.71 7.22
C LEU A 212 -9.28 10.45 8.04
N GLU A 213 -9.76 11.61 7.58
CA GLU A 213 -10.85 12.37 8.22
C GLU A 213 -12.14 11.56 8.27
N GLN A 214 -12.48 10.87 7.18
CA GLN A 214 -13.63 9.99 7.14
C GLN A 214 -13.43 8.84 8.14
N GLY A 215 -12.30 8.15 8.10
CA GLY A 215 -12.02 7.05 9.02
C GLY A 215 -12.04 7.49 10.49
N GLN A 216 -11.45 8.64 10.82
CA GLN A 216 -11.41 9.19 12.18
C GLN A 216 -12.83 9.46 12.68
N ARG A 217 -13.63 10.13 11.86
CA ARG A 217 -15.03 10.40 12.18
C ARG A 217 -15.83 9.11 12.39
N LEU A 218 -15.62 8.10 11.54
CA LEU A 218 -16.28 6.80 11.72
C LEU A 218 -15.82 6.11 13.02
N ALA A 219 -14.58 6.30 13.46
CA ALA A 219 -14.07 5.78 14.72
C ALA A 219 -14.66 6.53 15.93
N GLU A 220 -14.75 7.85 15.88
CA GLU A 220 -15.39 8.69 16.90
C GLU A 220 -16.87 8.36 17.05
N HIS A 221 -17.62 8.31 15.94
CA HIS A 221 -19.03 7.91 15.93
C HIS A 221 -19.23 6.52 16.53
N ARG A 222 -18.36 5.57 16.20
CA ARG A 222 -18.39 4.22 16.78
C ARG A 222 -18.22 4.29 18.30
N GLY A 223 -17.24 5.03 18.80
CA GLY A 223 -16.99 5.20 20.24
C GLY A 223 -18.22 5.74 20.96
N VAL A 224 -18.78 6.85 20.46
CA VAL A 224 -19.94 7.51 21.04
C VAL A 224 -21.20 6.62 21.00
N VAL A 225 -21.44 5.91 19.89
CA VAL A 225 -22.56 4.96 19.80
C VAL A 225 -22.42 3.83 20.83
N LEU A 226 -21.20 3.30 21.01
CA LEU A 226 -20.94 2.27 22.02
C LEU A 226 -21.14 2.82 23.44
N GLU A 227 -20.73 4.05 23.72
CA GLU A 227 -20.98 4.70 25.01
C GLU A 227 -22.48 4.90 25.30
N TRP A 228 -23.25 5.36 24.31
CA TRP A 228 -24.70 5.49 24.45
C TRP A 228 -25.36 4.15 24.70
N LEU A 229 -24.99 3.10 23.96
CA LEU A 229 -25.54 1.76 24.16
C LEU A 229 -25.07 1.10 25.45
N ARG A 230 -23.92 1.50 25.99
CA ARG A 230 -23.46 1.08 27.31
C ARG A 230 -24.29 1.72 28.42
N ALA A 231 -24.59 3.01 28.29
CA ALA A 231 -25.41 3.76 29.25
C ALA A 231 -26.90 3.40 29.16
N GLU A 232 -27.42 3.25 27.95
CA GLU A 232 -28.83 3.03 27.62
C GLU A 232 -28.96 1.86 26.60
N PRO A 233 -28.88 0.59 27.05
CA PRO A 233 -28.84 -0.58 26.16
C PRO A 233 -30.14 -0.81 25.38
N GLU A 234 -31.25 -0.24 25.84
CA GLU A 234 -32.58 -0.36 25.23
C GLU A 234 -32.84 0.69 24.14
N LEU A 235 -31.84 1.52 23.79
CA LEU A 235 -31.99 2.49 22.71
C LEU A 235 -32.35 1.80 21.40
N THR A 236 -33.43 2.29 20.78
CA THR A 236 -33.83 1.85 19.45
C THR A 236 -32.89 2.42 18.38
N LEU A 237 -32.85 1.75 17.23
CA LEU A 237 -32.03 2.19 16.09
C LEU A 237 -32.38 3.62 15.65
N ASP A 238 -33.66 3.99 15.71
CA ASP A 238 -34.12 5.34 15.36
C ASP A 238 -33.66 6.39 16.38
N GLN A 239 -33.68 6.07 17.68
CA GLN A 239 -33.16 6.97 18.72
C GLN A 239 -31.65 7.18 18.58
N VAL A 240 -30.88 6.11 18.34
CA VAL A 240 -29.43 6.22 18.09
C VAL A 240 -29.16 7.05 16.84
N ALA A 241 -29.92 6.84 15.76
CA ALA A 241 -29.77 7.59 14.52
C ALA A 241 -30.05 9.10 14.70
N VAL A 242 -31.07 9.46 15.50
CA VAL A 242 -31.36 10.86 15.83
C VAL A 242 -30.24 11.49 16.66
N LYS A 243 -29.77 10.81 17.71
CA LYS A 243 -28.64 11.28 18.53
C LYS A 243 -27.38 11.47 17.66
N LEU A 244 -27.08 10.53 16.77
CA LEU A 244 -25.91 10.60 15.89
C LEU A 244 -26.02 11.71 14.83
N ALA A 245 -27.20 11.90 14.24
CA ALA A 245 -27.44 12.97 13.27
C ALA A 245 -27.30 14.38 13.88
N ALA A 246 -27.60 14.52 15.17
CA ALA A 246 -27.40 15.77 15.90
C ALA A 246 -25.92 16.04 16.23
N LEU A 247 -25.14 14.99 16.50
CA LEU A 247 -23.72 15.09 16.84
C LEU A 247 -22.84 15.44 15.63
N SER A 248 -23.12 14.83 14.47
CA SER A 248 -22.41 15.09 13.22
C SER A 248 -23.43 15.48 12.15
N PRO A 249 -23.91 16.74 12.13
CA PRO A 249 -24.79 17.22 11.09
C PRO A 249 -24.05 17.18 9.75
N ARG A 250 -24.28 16.12 8.97
CA ARG A 250 -23.79 16.08 7.58
C ARG A 250 -24.43 17.25 6.82
N ALA A 251 -23.77 17.68 5.74
CA ALA A 251 -24.45 18.40 4.67
C ALA A 251 -25.49 17.45 4.05
N ALA A 252 -26.66 17.39 4.66
CA ALA A 252 -27.81 16.65 4.19
C ALA A 252 -28.88 17.68 3.81
N PRO A 253 -29.59 17.49 2.68
CA PRO A 253 -30.59 18.45 2.22
C PRO A 253 -31.66 18.75 3.26
N THR A 254 -32.00 17.75 4.10
CA THR A 254 -32.98 17.87 5.18
C THR A 254 -32.53 17.16 6.46
N LYS A 255 -33.17 17.51 7.58
CA LYS A 255 -33.01 16.80 8.86
C LYS A 255 -33.41 15.31 8.76
N ALA A 256 -34.41 15.00 7.94
CA ALA A 256 -34.84 13.62 7.71
C ALA A 256 -33.75 12.80 6.98
N ASP A 257 -33.09 13.41 5.99
CA ASP A 257 -31.98 12.78 5.27
C ASP A 257 -30.77 12.55 6.19
N ALA A 258 -30.48 13.49 7.09
CA ALA A 258 -29.41 13.34 8.08
C ALA A 258 -29.66 12.13 9.01
N VAL A 259 -30.88 11.99 9.51
CA VAL A 259 -31.29 10.85 10.36
C VAL A 259 -31.26 9.55 9.55
N HIS A 260 -31.73 9.54 8.31
CA HIS A 260 -31.68 8.36 7.46
C HIS A 260 -30.23 7.90 7.21
N GLN A 261 -29.32 8.82 6.88
CA GLN A 261 -27.91 8.51 6.69
C GLN A 261 -27.24 8.00 7.96
N ALA A 262 -27.53 8.62 9.12
CA ALA A 262 -27.05 8.15 10.42
C ALA A 262 -27.55 6.72 10.71
N LYS A 263 -28.83 6.44 10.42
CA LYS A 263 -29.41 5.10 10.54
C LYS A 263 -28.67 4.09 9.67
N GLN A 264 -28.40 4.39 8.40
CA GLN A 264 -27.64 3.49 7.52
C GLN A 264 -26.22 3.26 8.01
N TYR A 265 -25.55 4.29 8.54
CA TYR A 265 -24.23 4.15 9.12
C TYR A 265 -24.22 3.21 10.34
N VAL A 266 -25.16 3.35 11.28
CA VAL A 266 -25.26 2.44 12.44
C VAL A 266 -25.49 1.00 11.97
N LYS A 267 -26.30 0.81 10.91
CA LYS A 267 -26.48 -0.51 10.29
C LYS A 267 -25.19 -1.08 9.70
N GLN A 268 -24.42 -0.26 9.00
CA GLN A 268 -23.12 -0.67 8.46
C GLN A 268 -22.12 -0.98 9.58
N LEU A 269 -22.15 -0.24 10.68
CA LEU A 269 -21.29 -0.46 11.83
C LEU A 269 -21.49 -1.85 12.43
N TYR A 270 -22.71 -2.22 12.83
CA TYR A 270 -22.94 -3.55 13.41
C TYR A 270 -22.75 -4.67 12.38
N ARG A 271 -23.05 -4.44 11.09
CA ARG A 271 -22.79 -5.44 10.04
C ARG A 271 -21.30 -5.69 9.89
N SER A 272 -20.51 -4.61 9.83
CA SER A 272 -19.06 -4.73 9.76
C SER A 272 -18.50 -5.46 10.97
N LEU A 273 -18.94 -5.12 12.20
CA LEU A 273 -18.47 -5.82 13.40
C LEU A 273 -18.92 -7.29 13.44
N PHE A 274 -20.11 -7.62 12.92
CA PHE A 274 -20.54 -9.01 12.74
C PHE A 274 -19.70 -9.76 11.70
N ASP A 275 -19.45 -9.16 10.54
CA ASP A 275 -18.59 -9.73 9.48
C ASP A 275 -17.14 -9.92 9.99
N GLN A 276 -16.73 -9.09 10.94
CA GLN A 276 -15.46 -9.18 11.66
C GLN A 276 -15.45 -10.26 12.76
N GLY A 277 -16.58 -10.95 13.00
CA GLY A 277 -16.73 -11.98 14.04
C GLY A 277 -16.75 -11.42 15.47
N LEU A 278 -16.97 -10.12 15.63
CA LEU A 278 -17.02 -9.45 16.94
C LEU A 278 -18.40 -9.46 17.58
N LEU A 279 -19.46 -9.66 16.78
CA LEU A 279 -20.84 -9.72 17.24
C LEU A 279 -21.44 -11.11 16.98
N GLU A 280 -22.35 -11.54 17.84
CA GLU A 280 -23.13 -12.78 17.65
C GLU A 280 -24.20 -12.64 16.56
N GLY A 281 -24.57 -11.41 16.19
CA GLY A 281 -25.57 -11.11 15.17
C GLY A 281 -25.39 -9.74 14.54
N ALA A 282 -25.85 -9.58 13.30
CA ALA A 282 -25.83 -8.31 12.56
C ALA A 282 -27.02 -7.41 12.93
N GLU A 283 -27.09 -6.99 14.19
CA GLU A 283 -28.22 -6.23 14.73
C GLU A 283 -27.84 -5.36 15.94
N LEU A 284 -28.67 -4.36 16.26
CA LEU A 284 -28.37 -3.37 17.30
C LEU A 284 -28.25 -4.00 18.70
N ARG A 285 -29.08 -5.01 19.02
CA ARG A 285 -29.00 -5.70 20.32
C ARG A 285 -27.66 -6.39 20.54
N ALA A 286 -27.08 -6.98 19.49
CA ALA A 286 -25.76 -7.59 19.57
C ALA A 286 -24.67 -6.52 19.76
N LEU A 287 -24.81 -5.36 19.11
CA LEU A 287 -23.93 -4.22 19.34
C LEU A 287 -24.03 -3.67 20.77
N ALA A 288 -25.24 -3.59 21.34
CA ALA A 288 -25.46 -3.15 22.72
C ALA A 288 -24.91 -4.15 23.76
N ALA A 289 -25.04 -5.45 23.50
CA ALA A 289 -24.41 -6.49 24.30
C ALA A 289 -22.87 -6.37 24.24
N PHE A 290 -22.32 -6.20 23.04
CA PHE A 290 -20.89 -5.97 22.82
C PHE A 290 -20.37 -4.73 23.57
N ALA A 291 -21.12 -3.62 23.56
CA ALA A 291 -20.73 -2.38 24.24
C ALA A 291 -20.58 -2.52 25.77
N ARG A 292 -21.31 -3.47 26.38
CA ARG A 292 -21.29 -3.77 27.83
C ARG A 292 -20.25 -4.82 28.23
N GLY A 293 -19.59 -5.47 27.28
CA GLY A 293 -18.52 -6.44 27.55
C GLY A 293 -17.30 -5.81 28.25
N PRO A 294 -16.40 -6.63 28.82
CA PRO A 294 -15.16 -6.14 29.42
C PRO A 294 -14.37 -5.31 28.40
N ALA A 295 -13.79 -4.19 28.84
CA ALA A 295 -13.23 -3.12 28.00
C ALA A 295 -12.49 -3.64 26.76
N THR A 296 -13.20 -3.74 25.64
CA THR A 296 -12.60 -4.12 24.38
C THR A 296 -12.02 -2.86 23.77
N GLU A 297 -10.72 -2.63 23.94
CA GLU A 297 -9.98 -1.70 23.08
C GLU A 297 -10.10 -2.24 21.65
N LEU A 298 -10.96 -1.60 20.86
CA LEU A 298 -11.01 -1.86 19.43
C LEU A 298 -9.79 -1.22 18.81
N ASP A 299 -8.96 -2.04 18.15
CA ASP A 299 -7.84 -1.54 17.36
C ASP A 299 -8.27 -0.36 16.48
N LEU A 300 -7.38 0.63 16.40
CA LEU A 300 -7.52 1.71 15.43
C LEU A 300 -7.64 1.08 14.03
N PRO A 301 -8.65 1.49 13.23
CA PRO A 301 -8.72 1.10 11.82
C PRO A 301 -7.35 1.26 11.15
N ARG A 302 -6.95 0.31 10.30
CA ARG A 302 -5.60 0.27 9.68
C ARG A 302 -5.24 1.59 8.99
N GLU A 303 -6.24 2.31 8.49
CA GLU A 303 -6.13 3.63 7.85
C GLU A 303 -5.72 4.71 8.85
N LEU A 304 -6.18 4.68 10.09
CA LEU A 304 -5.90 5.68 11.14
C LEU A 304 -4.59 5.44 11.89
N ARG A 305 -3.79 4.45 11.48
CA ARG A 305 -2.50 4.19 12.13
C ARG A 305 -1.56 5.38 11.93
N PRO A 306 -0.73 5.70 12.95
CA PRO A 306 0.22 6.82 12.90
C PRO A 306 1.07 6.87 11.63
N LYS A 307 1.52 5.71 11.11
CA LYS A 307 2.31 5.59 9.86
C LYS A 307 1.64 6.26 8.66
N ASN A 308 0.31 6.25 8.56
CA ASN A 308 -0.41 6.84 7.43
C ASN A 308 -0.53 8.36 7.55
N ALA A 309 -0.78 8.86 8.76
CA ALA A 309 -0.84 10.30 9.04
C ALA A 309 0.54 10.97 8.90
N TYR A 310 1.57 10.29 9.41
CA TYR A 310 2.97 10.66 9.19
C TYR A 310 3.30 10.72 7.68
N ASN A 311 2.88 9.72 6.89
CA ASN A 311 3.11 9.71 5.45
C ASN A 311 2.41 10.86 4.72
N LEU A 312 1.21 11.27 5.16
CA LEU A 312 0.48 12.40 4.60
C LEU A 312 1.27 13.70 4.74
N LEU A 313 1.68 14.06 5.97
CA LEU A 313 2.47 15.28 6.22
C LEU A 313 3.78 15.27 5.45
N ARG A 314 4.45 14.11 5.43
CA ARG A 314 5.69 13.89 4.68
C ARG A 314 5.53 14.25 3.20
N LEU A 315 4.47 13.77 2.54
CA LEU A 315 4.23 14.03 1.12
C LEU A 315 3.91 15.50 0.83
N ILE A 316 3.11 16.15 1.67
CA ILE A 316 2.78 17.58 1.51
C ILE A 316 4.05 18.43 1.65
N ALA A 317 4.84 18.18 2.70
CA ALA A 317 6.09 18.91 2.95
C ALA A 317 7.10 18.69 1.82
N THR A 318 7.21 17.47 1.29
CA THR A 318 8.07 17.16 0.13
C THR A 318 7.69 18.02 -1.07
N ALA A 319 6.40 18.01 -1.42
CA ALA A 319 5.89 18.68 -2.61
C ALA A 319 6.07 20.20 -2.50
N ALA A 320 5.71 20.78 -1.34
CA ALA A 320 5.85 22.22 -1.11
C ALA A 320 7.32 22.67 -1.23
N ARG A 321 8.26 21.95 -0.60
CA ARG A 321 9.69 22.24 -0.70
C ARG A 321 10.19 22.13 -2.13
N TRP A 322 9.87 21.03 -2.82
CA TRP A 322 10.34 20.80 -4.19
C TRP A 322 9.82 21.88 -5.15
N LEU A 323 8.56 22.28 -5.03
CA LEU A 323 7.98 23.36 -5.83
C LEU A 323 8.70 24.71 -5.61
N ARG A 324 9.11 25.01 -4.37
CA ARG A 324 9.83 26.27 -4.04
C ARG A 324 11.29 26.27 -4.47
N GLU A 325 12.00 25.20 -4.15
CA GLU A 325 13.45 25.14 -4.27
C GLU A 325 13.90 24.61 -5.64
N GLY A 326 13.01 23.93 -6.37
CA GLY A 326 13.33 23.31 -7.66
C GLY A 326 14.15 22.03 -7.54
N ALA A 327 14.59 21.66 -6.33
CA ALA A 327 15.37 20.46 -6.06
C ALA A 327 14.62 19.51 -5.13
N PRO A 328 14.61 18.19 -5.42
CA PRO A 328 14.05 17.21 -4.52
C PRO A 328 14.96 17.03 -3.31
N THR A 329 14.38 17.16 -2.14
CA THR A 329 14.99 16.66 -0.91
C THR A 329 13.98 15.73 -0.24
N PHE A 330 14.41 14.51 0.06
CA PHE A 330 13.59 13.49 0.74
C PHE A 330 14.04 13.25 2.18
N ALA A 331 15.21 13.74 2.59
CA ALA A 331 15.56 13.74 4.00
C ALA A 331 14.71 14.76 4.77
N ALA A 332 14.11 14.33 5.89
CA ALA A 332 13.54 15.25 6.87
C ALA A 332 14.64 15.73 7.82
N SER A 333 14.68 17.03 8.07
CA SER A 333 15.61 17.66 9.00
C SER A 333 14.91 18.71 9.87
N GLY A 334 15.55 19.10 10.98
CA GLY A 334 15.05 20.12 11.89
C GLY A 334 13.63 19.84 12.43
N ALA A 335 12.84 20.89 12.57
CA ALA A 335 11.50 20.85 13.15
C ALA A 335 10.55 19.87 12.43
N LEU A 336 10.68 19.73 11.10
CA LEU A 336 9.87 18.77 10.33
C LEU A 336 10.18 17.33 10.76
N ARG A 337 11.46 17.00 10.95
CA ARG A 337 11.86 15.66 11.39
C ARG A 337 11.29 15.35 12.78
N ASP A 338 11.41 16.27 13.72
CA ASP A 338 10.93 16.09 15.09
C ASP A 338 9.41 15.93 15.14
N ARG A 339 8.69 16.73 14.34
CA ARG A 339 7.23 16.62 14.19
C ARG A 339 6.82 15.27 13.62
N LEU A 340 7.47 14.85 12.54
CA LEU A 340 7.20 13.56 11.89
C LEU A 340 7.46 12.37 12.82
N LEU A 341 8.52 12.41 13.65
CA LEU A 341 8.79 11.39 14.66
C LEU A 341 7.75 11.37 15.79
N ALA A 342 7.30 12.54 16.26
CA ALA A 342 6.24 12.64 17.25
C ALA A 342 4.93 12.02 16.74
N VAL A 343 4.57 12.32 15.48
CA VAL A 343 3.42 11.67 14.83
C VAL A 343 3.64 10.17 14.70
N LYS A 344 4.81 9.70 14.25
CA LYS A 344 5.12 8.27 14.09
C LYS A 344 4.98 7.49 15.40
N ARG A 345 5.38 8.09 16.53
CA ARG A 345 5.26 7.50 17.89
C ARG A 345 3.84 7.55 18.46
N GLY A 346 2.94 8.33 17.86
CA GLY A 346 1.59 8.53 18.37
C GLY A 346 1.49 9.59 19.48
N ASP A 347 2.54 10.41 19.65
CA ASP A 347 2.56 11.50 20.66
C ASP A 347 1.63 12.66 20.27
N VAL A 348 1.19 12.70 19.01
CA VAL A 348 0.32 13.74 18.46
C VAL A 348 -1.06 13.13 18.16
N PRO A 349 -2.15 13.72 18.68
CA PRO A 349 -3.50 13.31 18.32
C PRO A 349 -3.72 13.36 16.81
N LEU A 350 -4.36 12.33 16.25
CA LEU A 350 -4.63 12.26 14.82
C LEU A 350 -5.38 13.50 14.31
N ALA A 351 -6.36 14.00 15.08
CA ALA A 351 -7.12 15.20 14.77
C ALA A 351 -6.19 16.40 14.46
N ASP A 352 -5.17 16.60 15.28
CA ASP A 352 -4.23 17.71 15.14
C ASP A 352 -3.36 17.54 13.90
N VAL A 353 -3.00 16.30 13.56
CA VAL A 353 -2.24 15.99 12.33
C VAL A 353 -3.06 16.27 11.07
N LEU A 354 -4.36 15.95 11.09
CA LEU A 354 -5.24 16.23 9.96
C LEU A 354 -5.48 17.74 9.80
N ALA A 355 -5.71 18.46 10.90
CA ALA A 355 -5.85 19.92 10.89
C ALA A 355 -4.56 20.60 10.38
N GLU A 356 -3.39 20.13 10.80
CA GLU A 356 -2.10 20.59 10.28
C GLU A 356 -1.97 20.33 8.77
N ALA A 357 -2.32 19.12 8.30
CA ALA A 357 -2.26 18.78 6.89
C ALA A 357 -3.20 19.65 6.03
N GLU A 358 -4.39 19.98 6.54
CA GLU A 358 -5.33 20.91 5.89
C GLU A 358 -4.76 22.34 5.84
N ALA A 359 -4.14 22.81 6.93
CA ALA A 359 -3.53 24.13 6.99
C ALA A 359 -2.32 24.31 6.04
N LEU A 360 -1.69 23.22 5.60
CA LEU A 360 -0.60 23.23 4.62
C LEU A 360 -1.07 23.35 3.16
N VAL A 361 -2.37 23.18 2.88
CA VAL A 361 -2.89 23.21 1.51
C VAL A 361 -2.70 24.57 0.83
N PRO A 362 -3.05 25.72 1.45
CA PRO A 362 -2.82 27.03 0.83
C PRO A 362 -1.33 27.31 0.57
N ASP A 363 -0.46 26.85 1.47
CA ASP A 363 0.99 27.00 1.34
C ASP A 363 1.56 26.17 0.18
N LEU A 364 0.99 24.99 -0.07
CA LEU A 364 1.30 24.14 -1.22
C LEU A 364 0.82 24.77 -2.55
N GLU A 365 -0.35 25.41 -2.55
CA GLU A 365 -0.87 26.16 -3.71
C GLU A 365 0.01 27.36 -4.04
N ALA A 366 0.39 28.15 -3.03
CA ALA A 366 1.31 29.27 -3.20
C ALA A 366 2.69 28.81 -3.72
N ALA A 367 3.19 27.67 -3.22
CA ALA A 367 4.44 27.07 -3.71
C ALA A 367 4.36 26.68 -5.19
N ARG A 368 3.22 26.14 -5.64
CA ARG A 368 2.97 25.84 -7.06
C ARG A 368 3.00 27.10 -7.90
N ASP A 369 2.28 28.13 -7.48
CA ASP A 369 2.09 29.35 -8.26
C ASP A 369 3.39 30.16 -8.38
N GLY A 370 4.27 30.09 -7.38
CA GLY A 370 5.61 30.69 -7.41
C GLY A 370 6.71 29.79 -7.97
N SER A 371 6.40 28.56 -8.42
CA SER A 371 7.42 27.58 -8.81
C SER A 371 8.13 27.97 -10.10
N LYS A 372 9.44 27.70 -10.15
CA LYS A 372 10.27 27.81 -11.37
C LYS A 372 10.38 26.50 -12.15
N LEU A 373 9.77 25.43 -11.66
CA LEU A 373 9.75 24.15 -12.36
C LEU A 373 8.97 24.29 -13.68
N PRO A 374 9.33 23.50 -14.71
CA PRO A 374 8.57 23.50 -15.95
C PRO A 374 7.14 23.02 -15.70
N ALA A 375 6.19 23.49 -16.52
CA ALA A 375 4.78 23.13 -16.36
C ALA A 375 4.49 21.64 -16.63
N ARG A 376 5.33 20.99 -17.43
CA ARG A 376 5.22 19.59 -17.86
C ARG A 376 6.61 18.95 -17.83
N PRO A 377 6.70 17.62 -17.63
CA PRO A 377 7.97 16.92 -17.77
C PRO A 377 8.42 16.90 -19.23
N ASP A 378 9.71 16.67 -19.45
CA ASP A 378 10.31 16.55 -20.78
C ASP A 378 10.06 15.15 -21.36
N VAL A 379 8.95 15.04 -22.07
CA VAL A 379 8.54 13.80 -22.74
C VAL A 379 9.48 13.39 -23.88
N VAL A 380 10.22 14.33 -24.47
CA VAL A 380 11.14 14.05 -25.57
C VAL A 380 12.38 13.35 -25.03
N ARG A 381 12.97 13.86 -23.95
CA ARG A 381 14.08 13.21 -23.24
C ARG A 381 13.67 11.84 -22.70
N ALA A 382 12.47 11.73 -22.13
CA ALA A 382 11.96 10.47 -21.62
C ALA A 382 11.75 9.40 -22.71
N ASP A 383 11.20 9.78 -23.88
CA ASP A 383 11.04 8.88 -25.03
C ASP A 383 12.39 8.46 -25.61
N ALA A 384 13.32 9.41 -25.78
CA ALA A 384 14.69 9.12 -26.24
C ALA A 384 15.42 8.17 -25.29
N LEU A 385 15.29 8.36 -23.97
CA LEU A 385 15.82 7.44 -22.97
C LEU A 385 15.25 6.03 -23.13
N LEU A 386 13.92 5.90 -23.24
CA LEU A 386 13.28 4.58 -23.38
C LEU A 386 13.71 3.87 -24.67
N ARG A 387 13.85 4.59 -25.79
CA ARG A 387 14.39 4.04 -27.04
C ARG A 387 15.82 3.56 -26.87
N ARG A 388 16.68 4.39 -26.29
CA ARG A 388 18.09 4.07 -26.02
C ARG A 388 18.22 2.80 -25.16
N ILE A 389 17.37 2.64 -24.13
CA ILE A 389 17.33 1.43 -23.31
C ILE A 389 16.97 0.21 -24.17
N GLY A 390 15.93 0.32 -25.01
CA GLY A 390 15.51 -0.77 -25.89
C GLY A 390 16.57 -1.18 -26.92
N GLU A 391 17.22 -0.19 -27.54
CA GLU A 391 18.32 -0.40 -28.49
C GLU A 391 19.52 -1.10 -27.82
N GLU A 392 19.88 -0.69 -26.61
CA GLU A 392 20.97 -1.31 -25.87
C GLU A 392 20.66 -2.76 -25.48
N ILE A 393 19.45 -3.04 -25.00
CA ILE A 393 19.02 -4.41 -24.70
C ILE A 393 19.07 -5.28 -25.95
N ALA A 394 18.57 -4.77 -27.09
CA ALA A 394 18.60 -5.50 -28.36
C ALA A 394 20.04 -5.77 -28.84
N ARG A 395 20.94 -4.79 -28.67
CA ARG A 395 22.37 -4.92 -28.99
C ARG A 395 23.03 -6.01 -28.14
N ARG A 396 22.88 -5.95 -26.81
CA ARG A 396 23.46 -6.95 -25.88
C ARG A 396 22.97 -8.36 -26.17
N TRP A 397 21.69 -8.49 -26.49
CA TRP A 397 21.08 -9.76 -26.87
C TRP A 397 21.67 -10.32 -28.17
N THR A 398 21.70 -9.51 -29.22
CA THR A 398 22.15 -9.91 -30.56
C THR A 398 23.64 -10.26 -30.58
N GLU A 399 24.46 -9.48 -29.87
CA GLU A 399 25.90 -9.71 -29.72
C GLU A 399 26.24 -10.80 -28.69
N ARG A 400 25.24 -11.37 -27.99
CA ARG A 400 25.43 -12.33 -26.89
C ARG A 400 26.43 -11.82 -25.85
N ARG A 401 26.37 -10.54 -25.48
CA ARG A 401 27.27 -9.97 -24.48
C ARG A 401 27.07 -10.70 -23.13
N PRO A 402 28.12 -10.88 -22.31
CA PRO A 402 27.95 -11.44 -20.97
C PRO A 402 26.93 -10.64 -20.15
N GLY A 403 26.14 -11.34 -19.32
CA GLY A 403 25.18 -10.73 -18.41
C GLY A 403 23.69 -10.94 -18.77
N PRO A 404 22.79 -10.42 -17.93
CA PRO A 404 21.37 -10.77 -17.88
C PRO A 404 20.54 -10.25 -19.06
N PHE A 405 21.14 -9.46 -19.95
CA PHE A 405 20.51 -8.94 -21.18
C PHE A 405 21.12 -9.55 -22.45
N GLY A 406 22.10 -10.44 -22.33
CA GLY A 406 22.78 -11.07 -23.46
C GLY A 406 22.85 -12.59 -23.32
N ALA A 407 24.05 -13.14 -23.12
CA ALA A 407 24.28 -14.58 -23.05
C ALA A 407 23.58 -15.27 -21.86
N ASP A 408 23.49 -14.58 -20.73
CA ASP A 408 22.95 -15.11 -19.47
C ASP A 408 21.51 -14.65 -19.22
N ALA A 409 20.83 -14.18 -20.28
CA ALA A 409 19.46 -13.68 -20.16
C ALA A 409 18.51 -14.79 -19.68
N PRO A 410 17.72 -14.54 -18.62
CA PRO A 410 16.84 -15.54 -18.04
C PRO A 410 15.77 -15.97 -19.06
N PRO A 411 15.41 -17.26 -19.10
CA PRO A 411 14.42 -17.75 -20.04
C PRO A 411 13.05 -17.10 -19.75
N PRO A 412 12.26 -16.75 -20.79
CA PRO A 412 10.89 -16.31 -20.61
C PRO A 412 10.03 -17.46 -20.05
N PRO A 413 8.87 -17.16 -19.45
CA PRO A 413 7.97 -18.19 -18.94
C PRO A 413 7.51 -19.12 -20.07
N GLU A 414 7.49 -20.42 -19.79
CA GLU A 414 6.98 -21.42 -20.72
C GLU A 414 5.51 -21.15 -21.04
N VAL A 415 5.18 -21.18 -22.33
CA VAL A 415 3.81 -21.02 -22.80
C VAL A 415 3.23 -22.41 -23.01
N THR A 416 2.50 -22.89 -22.02
CA THR A 416 1.76 -24.15 -22.10
C THR A 416 0.28 -23.88 -22.26
N TRP A 417 -0.35 -24.52 -23.25
CA TRP A 417 -1.80 -24.62 -23.28
C TRP A 417 -2.24 -25.63 -22.23
N SER A 418 -3.03 -25.19 -21.25
CA SER A 418 -3.73 -26.08 -20.32
C SER A 418 -5.17 -26.20 -20.78
N GLU A 419 -5.61 -27.43 -21.11
CA GLU A 419 -7.00 -27.70 -21.48
C GLU A 419 -8.02 -27.40 -20.36
#